data_AF-A0A2V9KIJ5-F1
#
_entry.id   AF-A0A2V9KIJ5-F1
#
_cell.length_a   1.000
_cell.length_b   1.000
_cell.length_c   1.000
_cell.angle_alpha   90.00
_cell.angle_beta   90.00
_cell.angle_gamma   90.00
#
_symmetry.space_group_name_H-M   'P 1'
#
loop_
_entity.id
_entity.type
_entity.pdbx_description
1 polymer ?
#
loop_
_entity_poly.entity_id
_entity_poly.type
_entity_poly.pdbx_seq_one_letter_code
_entity_poly.pdbx_strand_id
1 'polypeptide(L)'
;MAIAGLLWYNYPQLVETYQYISHLPATEEGMKNLEARANTTAAQLRALRENSGSLQDNLTKLDSKLSADFASARRYVDQEVGDAQTQLTAEMNQRSNAMNARLGHVESAQAQTQTELAQTNDQLQQEVSALRQQVAELSNHTDQNVAMLKQQVNQGETGLEALGRKVNRRRIDFEVSENHTTELAPGIALTVLKTNVSYQSFDGFLSLTDEGKTVWLSRAGISKAVSFYPQPDDPHYDLVVTKIGRDGIVGYLMVPEDGSQG
;
A
#
# COMPACT_ATOMS: atom_id res chain seq x y z
N MET A 1 18.07 75.26 -15.78
CA MET A 1 19.29 74.62 -16.32
C MET A 1 18.93 74.04 -17.68
N ALA A 2 19.47 74.37 -18.84
CA ALA A 2 20.51 75.30 -19.26
C ALA A 2 20.29 75.52 -20.78
N ILE A 3 19.98 76.74 -21.21
CA ILE A 3 20.24 77.21 -22.59
C ILE A 3 20.75 78.65 -22.47
N ALA A 4 22.00 78.76 -22.00
CA ALA A 4 22.78 79.97 -22.02
C ALA A 4 24.16 79.57 -22.54
N GLY A 5 24.39 79.71 -23.85
CA GLY A 5 25.64 79.20 -24.43
C GLY A 5 25.91 79.50 -25.90
N LEU A 6 25.18 80.41 -26.57
CA LEU A 6 25.44 80.71 -27.99
C LEU A 6 25.61 82.21 -28.30
N LEU A 7 26.00 83.03 -27.32
CA LEU A 7 26.19 84.49 -27.50
C LEU A 7 27.65 84.98 -27.39
N TRP A 8 28.67 84.17 -27.66
CA TRP A 8 30.05 84.61 -27.33
C TRP A 8 31.16 84.29 -28.35
N TYR A 9 31.00 84.53 -29.66
CA TYR A 9 32.20 84.34 -30.50
C TYR A 9 32.53 85.30 -31.65
N ASN A 10 31.75 86.31 -32.04
CA ASN A 10 32.15 87.09 -33.22
C ASN A 10 31.86 88.61 -33.13
N TYR A 11 32.54 89.30 -32.22
CA TYR A 11 32.49 90.77 -32.09
C TYR A 11 33.82 91.26 -31.49
N PRO A 12 34.93 91.43 -32.26
CA PRO A 12 35.22 92.77 -32.83
C PRO A 12 36.23 92.81 -34.00
N GLN A 13 35.86 93.35 -35.18
CA GLN A 13 36.82 93.71 -36.26
C GLN A 13 36.45 95.03 -36.97
N LEU A 14 35.52 95.84 -36.44
CA LEU A 14 34.93 96.97 -37.19
C LEU A 14 35.32 98.37 -36.68
N VAL A 15 36.50 98.54 -36.09
CA VAL A 15 36.97 99.89 -35.72
C VAL A 15 38.39 100.11 -36.22
N GLU A 16 38.56 100.24 -37.54
CA GLU A 16 39.78 100.86 -38.08
C GLU A 16 39.64 101.32 -39.53
N THR A 17 38.79 102.31 -39.82
CA THR A 17 39.00 103.19 -40.99
C THR A 17 38.23 104.52 -40.87
N TYR A 18 38.51 105.29 -39.83
CA TYR A 18 38.09 106.69 -39.74
C TYR A 18 39.32 107.59 -39.82
N GLN A 19 39.84 107.83 -41.03
CA GLN A 19 40.58 109.05 -41.33
C GLN A 19 40.84 109.16 -42.83
N TYR A 20 40.84 110.42 -43.29
CA TYR A 20 40.91 110.91 -44.67
C TYR A 20 39.62 110.80 -45.47
N ILE A 21 38.83 111.89 -45.49
CA ILE A 21 38.73 112.76 -46.67
C ILE A 21 38.35 114.17 -46.18
N SER A 22 39.35 114.98 -45.82
CA SER A 22 39.23 116.43 -45.89
C SER A 22 39.91 116.87 -47.18
N HIS A 23 39.21 117.66 -47.97
CA HIS A 23 39.68 118.43 -49.14
C HIS A 23 39.82 117.65 -50.45
N LEU A 24 38.75 117.66 -51.26
CA LEU A 24 38.87 117.67 -52.72
C LEU A 24 37.89 118.70 -53.31
N PRO A 25 38.35 119.54 -54.25
CA PRO A 25 37.51 120.54 -54.92
C PRO A 25 36.41 119.84 -55.71
N ALA A 26 35.20 120.40 -55.71
CA ALA A 26 34.06 119.89 -56.46
C ALA A 26 34.35 119.97 -57.97
N THR A 27 34.95 118.90 -58.51
CA THR A 27 35.06 118.62 -59.94
C THR A 27 33.78 117.90 -60.38
N GLU A 28 33.29 118.15 -61.61
CA GLU A 28 32.09 117.50 -62.17
C GLU A 28 32.13 115.96 -62.07
N GLU A 29 33.32 115.38 -62.05
CA GLU A 29 33.58 113.95 -61.92
C GLU A 29 33.26 113.43 -60.50
N GLY A 30 33.48 114.26 -59.48
CA GLY A 30 33.08 113.98 -58.11
C GLY A 30 31.55 113.96 -57.93
N MET A 31 30.82 114.85 -58.62
CA MET A 31 29.35 114.86 -58.58
C MET A 31 28.75 113.60 -59.23
N LYS A 32 29.29 113.17 -60.39
CA LYS A 32 28.85 111.92 -61.04
C LYS A 32 29.13 110.67 -60.19
N ASN A 33 30.28 110.62 -59.53
CA ASN A 33 30.60 109.50 -58.63
C ASN A 33 29.74 109.51 -57.35
N LEU A 34 29.39 110.69 -56.85
CA LEU A 34 28.50 110.82 -55.70
C LEU A 34 27.08 110.37 -56.06
N GLU A 35 26.58 110.71 -57.25
CA GLU A 35 25.29 110.27 -57.77
C GLU A 35 25.26 108.75 -58.02
N ALA A 36 26.31 108.19 -58.63
CA ALA A 36 26.44 106.75 -58.83
C ALA A 36 26.47 105.98 -57.49
N ARG A 37 27.19 106.51 -56.49
CA ARG A 37 27.20 105.94 -55.14
C ARG A 37 25.84 106.08 -54.45
N ALA A 38 25.17 107.22 -54.56
CA ALA A 38 23.84 107.40 -53.99
C ALA A 38 22.82 106.43 -54.58
N ASN A 39 22.86 106.22 -55.90
CA ASN A 39 22.00 105.25 -56.58
C ASN A 39 22.31 103.81 -56.17
N THR A 40 23.58 103.46 -55.99
CA THR A 40 24.00 102.12 -55.55
C THR A 40 23.54 101.84 -54.11
N THR A 41 23.72 102.81 -53.21
CA THR A 41 23.25 102.70 -51.82
C THR A 41 21.72 102.62 -51.76
N ALA A 42 21.01 103.40 -52.59
CA ALA A 42 19.55 103.32 -52.69
C ALA A 42 19.07 101.96 -53.22
N ALA A 43 19.80 101.35 -54.16
CA ALA A 43 19.51 100.00 -54.65
C ALA A 43 19.74 98.92 -53.58
N GLN A 44 20.83 99.01 -52.82
CA GLN A 44 21.12 98.07 -51.72
C GLN A 44 20.10 98.20 -50.57
N LEU A 45 19.66 99.42 -50.25
CA LEU A 45 18.59 99.66 -49.27
C LEU A 45 17.24 99.06 -49.71
N ARG A 46 16.92 99.12 -51.00
CA ARG A 46 15.72 98.46 -51.55
C ARG A 46 15.84 96.94 -51.50
N ALA A 47 16.97 96.38 -51.93
CA ALA A 47 17.22 94.94 -51.86
C ALA A 47 17.19 94.41 -50.43
N LEU A 48 17.72 95.17 -49.46
CA LEU A 48 17.66 94.81 -48.04
C LEU A 48 16.21 94.85 -47.52
N ARG A 49 15.44 95.86 -47.90
CA ARG A 49 14.01 95.98 -47.54
C ARG A 49 13.17 94.86 -48.14
N GLU A 50 13.44 94.47 -49.37
CA GLU A 50 12.80 93.32 -50.04
C GLU A 50 13.19 92.00 -49.35
N ASN A 51 14.47 91.84 -48.99
CA ASN A 51 14.97 90.66 -48.26
C ASN A 51 14.35 90.55 -46.85
N SER A 52 14.11 91.68 -46.16
CA SER A 52 13.39 91.68 -44.87
C SER A 52 11.98 91.10 -44.97
N GLY A 53 11.27 91.35 -46.07
CA GLY A 53 9.95 90.73 -46.31
C GLY A 53 10.05 89.21 -46.45
N SER A 54 11.04 88.73 -47.19
CA SER A 54 11.26 87.29 -47.37
C SER A 54 11.64 86.56 -46.07
N LEU A 55 12.37 87.24 -45.17
CA LEU A 55 12.71 86.70 -43.85
C LEU A 55 11.45 86.55 -42.97
N GLN A 56 10.54 87.52 -43.03
CA GLN A 56 9.27 87.47 -42.29
C GLN A 56 8.37 86.33 -42.79
N ASP A 57 8.33 86.11 -44.11
CA ASP A 57 7.62 84.97 -44.70
C ASP A 57 8.22 83.64 -44.27
N ASN A 58 9.55 83.54 -44.21
CA ASN A 58 10.24 82.33 -43.76
C ASN A 58 10.01 82.06 -42.27
N LEU A 59 9.97 83.10 -41.43
CA LEU A 59 9.63 82.97 -40.01
C LEU A 59 8.19 82.49 -39.82
N THR A 60 7.25 83.00 -40.61
CA THR A 60 5.83 82.58 -40.57
C THR A 60 5.67 81.13 -41.02
N LYS A 61 6.40 80.72 -42.07
CA LYS A 61 6.45 79.33 -42.53
C LYS A 61 7.11 78.39 -41.52
N LEU A 62 8.12 78.86 -40.79
CA LEU A 62 8.76 78.07 -39.75
C LEU A 62 7.83 77.90 -38.54
N ASP A 63 7.19 78.98 -38.09
CA ASP A 63 6.25 78.96 -36.97
C ASP A 63 5.05 78.03 -37.22
N SER A 64 4.47 78.14 -38.42
CA SER A 64 3.38 77.24 -38.85
C SER A 64 3.82 75.77 -38.94
N LYS A 65 5.03 75.49 -39.45
CA LYS A 65 5.57 74.12 -39.47
C LYS A 65 5.83 73.58 -38.07
N LEU A 66 6.47 74.35 -37.19
CA LEU A 66 6.73 73.95 -35.81
C LEU A 66 5.44 73.68 -35.04
N SER A 67 4.42 74.51 -35.26
CA SER A 67 3.09 74.32 -34.66
C SER A 67 2.41 73.06 -35.18
N ALA A 68 2.50 72.78 -36.48
CA ALA A 68 1.96 71.57 -37.09
C ALA A 68 2.69 70.31 -36.59
N ASP A 69 4.02 70.35 -36.54
CA ASP A 69 4.85 69.25 -36.06
C ASP A 69 4.56 68.98 -34.57
N PHE A 70 4.47 70.03 -33.73
CA PHE A 70 4.10 69.89 -32.33
C PHE A 70 2.68 69.32 -32.13
N ALA A 71 1.71 69.80 -32.91
CA ALA A 71 0.35 69.27 -32.86
C ALA A 71 0.29 67.79 -33.30
N SER A 72 1.08 67.40 -34.29
CA SER A 72 1.18 66.02 -34.77
C SER A 72 1.84 65.11 -33.74
N ALA A 73 2.96 65.54 -33.14
CA ALA A 73 3.67 64.81 -32.09
C ALA A 73 2.78 64.62 -30.85
N ARG A 74 2.02 65.65 -30.47
CA ARG A 74 1.08 65.55 -29.35
C ARG A 74 -0.05 64.56 -29.62
N ARG A 75 -0.65 64.59 -30.82
CA ARG A 75 -1.68 63.62 -31.23
C ARG A 75 -1.15 62.18 -31.27
N TYR A 76 0.09 62.00 -31.75
CA TYR A 76 0.75 60.70 -31.80
C TYR A 76 0.95 60.13 -30.39
N VAL A 77 1.43 60.95 -29.44
CA VAL A 77 1.58 60.56 -28.03
C VAL A 77 0.24 60.30 -27.35
N ASP A 78 -0.77 61.17 -27.56
CA ASP A 78 -2.10 61.00 -26.96
C ASP A 78 -2.80 59.71 -27.47
N GLN A 79 -2.60 59.36 -28.74
CA GLN A 79 -3.15 58.14 -29.34
C GLN A 79 -2.43 56.88 -28.86
N GLU A 80 -1.10 56.87 -28.86
CA GLU A 80 -0.30 55.71 -28.43
C GLU A 80 -0.48 55.40 -26.93
N VAL A 81 -0.63 56.43 -26.09
CA VAL A 81 -0.95 56.25 -24.66
C VAL A 81 -2.36 55.72 -24.45
N GLY A 82 -3.35 56.19 -25.21
CA GLY A 82 -4.73 55.70 -25.13
C GLY A 82 -4.87 54.23 -25.56
N ASP A 83 -4.21 53.87 -26.67
CA ASP A 83 -4.19 52.50 -27.19
C ASP A 83 -3.43 51.57 -26.23
N ALA A 84 -2.26 51.99 -25.72
CA ALA A 84 -1.49 51.23 -24.75
C ALA A 84 -2.25 51.01 -23.43
N GLN A 85 -2.97 52.02 -22.93
CA GLN A 85 -3.75 51.90 -21.69
C GLN A 85 -4.94 50.95 -21.86
N THR A 86 -5.60 51.00 -23.01
CA THR A 86 -6.71 50.10 -23.34
C THR A 86 -6.23 48.66 -23.46
N GLN A 87 -5.09 48.44 -24.13
CA GLN A 87 -4.48 47.13 -24.29
C GLN A 87 -4.03 46.55 -22.95
N LEU A 88 -3.37 47.35 -22.09
CA LEU A 88 -2.96 46.94 -20.75
C LEU A 88 -4.16 46.56 -19.88
N THR A 89 -5.25 47.33 -19.95
CA THR A 89 -6.47 47.04 -19.19
C THR A 89 -7.14 45.75 -19.69
N ALA A 90 -7.21 45.55 -21.00
CA ALA A 90 -7.75 44.33 -21.60
C ALA A 90 -6.92 43.10 -21.22
N GLU A 91 -5.59 43.20 -21.28
CA GLU A 91 -4.69 42.11 -20.92
C GLU A 91 -4.75 41.80 -19.42
N MET A 92 -4.81 42.82 -18.55
CA MET A 92 -5.04 42.65 -17.12
C MET A 92 -6.37 41.96 -16.83
N ASN A 93 -7.45 42.35 -17.50
CA ASN A 93 -8.76 41.73 -17.33
C ASN A 93 -8.73 40.26 -17.79
N GLN A 94 -8.10 39.96 -18.92
CA GLN A 94 -7.92 38.58 -19.38
C GLN A 94 -7.11 37.75 -18.39
N ARG A 95 -5.99 38.28 -17.89
CA ARG A 95 -5.15 37.61 -16.88
C ARG A 95 -5.91 37.40 -15.57
N SER A 96 -6.66 38.39 -15.11
CA SER A 96 -7.48 38.30 -13.89
C SER A 96 -8.56 37.22 -14.03
N ASN A 97 -9.27 37.18 -15.16
CA ASN A 97 -10.26 36.14 -15.44
C ASN A 97 -9.63 34.75 -15.51
N ALA A 98 -8.47 34.61 -16.14
CA ALA A 98 -7.74 33.35 -16.19
C ALA A 98 -7.26 32.90 -14.80
N MET A 99 -6.81 33.83 -13.96
CA MET A 99 -6.44 33.53 -12.58
C MET A 99 -7.65 33.11 -11.74
N ASN A 100 -8.78 33.82 -11.84
CA ASN A 100 -10.01 33.46 -11.13
C ASN A 100 -10.52 32.08 -11.55
N ALA A 101 -10.47 31.75 -12.84
CA ALA A 101 -10.83 30.42 -13.34
C ALA A 101 -9.89 29.33 -12.80
N ARG A 102 -8.57 29.59 -12.77
CA ARG A 102 -7.59 28.67 -12.17
C ARG A 102 -7.80 28.51 -10.67
N LEU A 103 -8.09 29.59 -9.95
CA LEU A 103 -8.34 29.56 -8.52
C LEU A 103 -9.59 28.74 -8.21
N GLY A 104 -10.70 28.98 -8.91
CA GLY A 104 -11.92 28.19 -8.75
C GLY A 104 -11.72 26.71 -9.09
N HIS A 105 -10.90 26.40 -10.09
CA HIS A 105 -10.54 25.01 -10.39
C HIS A 105 -9.71 24.36 -9.29
N VAL A 106 -8.73 25.08 -8.73
CA VAL A 106 -7.89 24.59 -7.62
C VAL A 106 -8.74 24.40 -6.35
N GLU A 107 -9.61 25.35 -6.02
CA GLU A 107 -10.53 25.23 -4.87
C GLU A 107 -11.48 24.04 -5.04
N SER A 108 -12.02 23.84 -6.25
CA SER A 108 -12.87 22.69 -6.55
C SER A 108 -12.11 21.36 -6.49
N ALA A 109 -10.90 21.29 -7.05
CA ALA A 109 -10.04 20.11 -6.98
C ALA A 109 -9.63 19.80 -5.53
N GLN A 110 -9.36 20.83 -4.73
CA GLN A 110 -9.07 20.68 -3.30
C GLN A 110 -10.27 20.14 -2.53
N ALA A 111 -11.47 20.67 -2.78
CA ALA A 111 -12.70 20.19 -2.16
C ALA A 111 -13.01 18.73 -2.55
N GLN A 112 -12.81 18.36 -3.82
CA GLN A 112 -12.93 16.98 -4.29
C GLN A 112 -11.91 16.06 -3.62
N THR A 113 -10.64 16.46 -3.60
CA THR A 113 -9.57 15.69 -2.94
C THR A 113 -9.86 15.49 -1.45
N GLN A 114 -10.37 16.51 -0.76
CA GLN A 114 -10.72 16.41 0.66
C GLN A 114 -11.90 15.46 0.88
N THR A 115 -12.87 15.45 -0.04
CA THR A 115 -14.01 14.52 -0.01
C THR A 115 -13.56 13.09 -0.26
N GLU A 116 -12.73 12.86 -1.28
CA GLU A 116 -12.17 11.54 -1.59
C GLU A 116 -11.31 11.02 -0.43
N LEU A 117 -10.52 11.88 0.21
CA LEU A 117 -9.70 11.51 1.35
C LEU A 117 -10.57 11.13 2.57
N ALA A 118 -11.66 11.85 2.81
CA ALA A 118 -12.61 11.50 3.86
C ALA A 118 -13.29 10.15 3.58
N GLN A 119 -13.79 9.94 2.36
CA GLN A 119 -14.39 8.67 1.93
C GLN A 119 -13.42 7.50 2.04
N THR A 120 -12.17 7.70 1.62
CA THR A 120 -11.12 6.68 1.70
C THR A 120 -10.79 6.35 3.16
N ASN A 121 -10.73 7.35 4.05
CA ASN A 121 -10.53 7.11 5.48
C ASN A 121 -11.68 6.31 6.09
N ASP A 122 -12.93 6.65 5.75
CA ASP A 122 -14.11 5.94 6.22
C ASP A 122 -14.10 4.48 5.75
N GLN A 123 -13.76 4.23 4.49
CA GLN A 123 -13.60 2.87 3.94
C GLN A 123 -12.50 2.10 4.65
N LEU A 124 -11.33 2.71 4.86
CA LEU A 124 -10.21 2.09 5.54
C LEU A 124 -10.56 1.75 7.01
N GLN A 125 -11.30 2.63 7.68
CA GLN A 125 -11.74 2.41 9.05
C GLN A 125 -12.79 1.29 9.16
N GLN A 126 -13.69 1.18 8.18
CA GLN A 126 -14.61 0.05 8.06
C GLN A 126 -13.86 -1.26 7.80
N GLU A 127 -12.90 -1.26 6.87
CA GLU A 127 -12.11 -2.45 6.53
C GLU A 127 -11.27 -2.93 7.72
N VAL A 128 -10.61 -2.03 8.44
CA VAL A 128 -9.88 -2.35 9.67
C VAL A 128 -10.83 -2.93 10.74
N SER A 129 -12.05 -2.40 10.87
CA SER A 129 -13.02 -2.90 11.83
C SER A 129 -13.52 -4.30 11.47
N ALA A 130 -13.82 -4.54 10.19
CA ALA A 130 -14.20 -5.85 9.67
C ALA A 130 -13.06 -6.87 9.83
N LEU A 131 -11.81 -6.48 9.53
CA LEU A 131 -10.65 -7.33 9.69
C LEU A 131 -10.42 -7.70 11.17
N ARG A 132 -10.59 -6.74 12.10
CA ARG A 132 -10.52 -7.00 13.54
C ARG A 132 -11.59 -7.99 14.00
N GLN A 133 -12.82 -7.86 13.51
CA GLN A 133 -13.90 -8.80 13.82
C GLN A 133 -13.56 -10.21 13.29
N GLN A 134 -13.09 -10.31 12.05
CA GLN A 134 -12.70 -11.59 11.46
C GLN A 134 -11.54 -12.25 12.23
N VAL A 135 -10.53 -11.48 12.68
CA VAL A 135 -9.44 -11.99 13.51
C VAL A 135 -9.94 -12.47 14.88
N ALA A 136 -10.90 -11.77 15.49
CA ALA A 136 -11.50 -12.19 16.76
C ALA A 136 -12.31 -13.49 16.58
N GLU A 137 -13.07 -13.62 15.49
CA GLU A 137 -13.81 -14.84 15.16
C GLU A 137 -12.87 -16.03 14.88
N LEU A 138 -11.80 -15.83 14.10
CA LEU A 138 -10.80 -16.87 13.87
C LEU A 138 -10.09 -17.29 15.16
N SER A 139 -9.75 -16.34 16.01
CA SER A 139 -9.14 -16.63 17.33
C SER A 139 -10.09 -17.46 18.19
N ASN A 140 -11.37 -17.06 18.29
CA ASN A 140 -12.39 -17.79 19.05
C ASN A 140 -12.61 -19.21 18.53
N HIS A 141 -12.70 -19.40 17.21
CA HIS A 141 -12.82 -20.73 16.61
C HIS A 141 -11.57 -21.58 16.88
N THR A 142 -10.39 -20.99 16.83
CA THR A 142 -9.13 -21.69 17.11
C THR A 142 -9.08 -22.14 18.57
N ASP A 143 -9.43 -21.26 19.51
CA ASP A 143 -9.47 -21.60 20.94
C ASP A 143 -10.49 -22.70 21.25
N GLN A 144 -11.68 -22.63 20.63
CA GLN A 144 -12.70 -23.68 20.74
C GLN A 144 -12.21 -25.02 20.19
N ASN A 145 -11.56 -25.02 19.02
CA ASN A 145 -11.00 -26.22 18.42
C ASN A 145 -9.88 -26.82 19.28
N VAL A 146 -9.00 -25.99 19.84
CA VAL A 146 -7.94 -26.45 20.75
C VAL A 146 -8.53 -27.03 22.04
N ALA A 147 -9.57 -26.41 22.60
CA ALA A 147 -10.28 -26.94 23.77
C ALA A 147 -10.95 -28.29 23.48
N MET A 148 -11.60 -28.43 22.32
CA MET A 148 -12.22 -29.68 21.89
C MET A 148 -11.18 -30.79 21.68
N LEU A 149 -10.05 -30.48 21.03
CA LEU A 149 -8.95 -31.43 20.83
C LEU A 149 -8.36 -31.88 22.17
N LYS A 150 -8.10 -30.96 23.12
CA LYS A 150 -7.64 -31.31 24.46
C LYS A 150 -8.62 -32.24 25.17
N GLN A 151 -9.93 -31.99 25.05
CA GLN A 151 -10.95 -32.84 25.65
C GLN A 151 -10.96 -34.24 25.02
N GLN A 152 -10.84 -34.34 23.69
CA GLN A 152 -10.76 -35.63 23.00
C GLN A 152 -9.51 -36.43 23.37
N VAL A 153 -8.36 -35.77 23.48
CA VAL A 153 -7.10 -36.41 23.91
C VAL A 153 -7.24 -36.96 25.33
N ASN A 154 -7.72 -36.16 26.27
CA ASN A 154 -7.93 -36.61 27.65
C ASN A 154 -8.90 -37.80 27.72
N GLN A 155 -10.00 -37.77 26.95
CA GLN A 155 -10.94 -38.90 26.89
C GLN A 155 -10.30 -40.16 26.27
N GLY A 156 -9.44 -39.99 25.27
CA GLY A 156 -8.67 -41.07 24.66
C GLY A 156 -7.69 -41.72 25.65
N GLU A 157 -6.95 -40.91 26.41
CA GLU A 157 -6.02 -41.40 27.44
C GLU A 157 -6.74 -42.20 28.52
N THR A 158 -7.85 -41.70 29.07
CA THR A 158 -8.64 -42.44 30.06
C THR A 158 -9.21 -43.75 29.50
N GLY A 159 -9.60 -43.75 28.22
CA GLY A 159 -10.05 -44.94 27.51
C GLY A 159 -8.95 -45.98 27.32
N LEU A 160 -7.74 -45.54 26.95
CA LEU A 160 -6.55 -46.39 26.81
C LEU A 160 -6.12 -46.99 28.16
N GLU A 161 -6.13 -46.21 29.24
CA GLU A 161 -5.83 -46.72 30.58
C GLU A 161 -6.89 -47.73 31.08
N ALA A 162 -8.17 -47.52 30.74
CA ALA A 162 -9.23 -48.47 31.06
C ALA A 162 -9.11 -49.78 30.24
N LEU A 163 -8.64 -49.70 29.00
CA LEU A 163 -8.37 -50.88 28.17
C LEU A 163 -7.11 -51.63 28.62
N GLY A 164 -6.05 -50.91 29.02
CA GLY A 164 -4.83 -51.50 29.57
C GLY A 164 -5.07 -52.34 30.82
N ARG A 165 -6.02 -51.93 31.68
CA ARG A 165 -6.41 -52.69 32.88
C ARG A 165 -7.28 -53.92 32.61
N LYS A 166 -7.85 -54.09 31.41
CA LYS A 166 -8.84 -55.16 31.12
C LYS A 166 -8.27 -56.34 30.32
N VAL A 167 -7.00 -56.30 29.91
CA VAL A 167 -6.41 -57.25 28.95
C VAL A 167 -5.18 -58.01 29.50
N ASN A 168 -4.98 -58.07 30.82
CA ASN A 168 -3.96 -58.96 31.39
C ASN A 168 -4.56 -60.36 31.67
N ARG A 169 -4.48 -61.26 30.69
CA ARG A 169 -4.75 -62.70 30.86
C ARG A 169 -3.46 -63.48 30.63
N ARG A 170 -3.06 -64.31 31.60
CA ARG A 170 -1.84 -65.13 31.53
C ARG A 170 -2.14 -66.46 30.85
N ARG A 171 -1.33 -66.83 29.84
CA ARG A 171 -1.44 -68.11 29.14
C ARG A 171 -0.52 -69.14 29.81
N ILE A 172 -1.07 -70.27 30.23
CA ILE A 172 -0.32 -71.42 30.76
C ILE A 172 -0.45 -72.57 29.77
N ASP A 173 0.64 -72.94 29.11
CA ASP A 173 0.67 -74.07 28.20
C ASP A 173 0.71 -75.39 28.98
N PHE A 174 0.04 -76.43 28.49
CA PHE A 174 0.01 -77.74 29.12
C PHE A 174 0.03 -78.90 28.11
N GLU A 175 0.47 -80.05 28.60
CA GLU A 175 0.45 -81.33 27.92
C GLU A 175 0.01 -82.41 28.91
N VAL A 176 -1.01 -83.18 28.56
CA VAL A 176 -1.55 -84.24 29.41
C VAL A 176 -1.64 -85.54 28.61
N SER A 177 -0.98 -86.58 29.10
CA SER A 177 -0.99 -87.91 28.51
C SER A 177 -2.30 -88.64 28.76
N GLU A 178 -2.65 -89.59 27.89
CA GLU A 178 -3.82 -90.46 28.09
C GLU A 178 -3.67 -91.28 29.38
N ASN A 179 -4.76 -91.40 30.15
CA ASN A 179 -4.83 -92.01 31.48
C ASN A 179 -3.94 -91.34 32.55
N HIS A 180 -3.63 -90.06 32.38
CA HIS A 180 -2.87 -89.28 33.36
C HIS A 180 -3.67 -88.04 33.81
N THR A 181 -3.32 -87.60 35.01
CA THR A 181 -3.79 -86.35 35.62
C THR A 181 -2.63 -85.37 35.71
N THR A 182 -2.86 -84.12 35.33
CA THR A 182 -1.86 -83.06 35.39
C THR A 182 -2.48 -81.79 35.94
N GLU A 183 -1.81 -81.17 36.90
CA GLU A 183 -2.20 -79.88 37.44
C GLU A 183 -1.83 -78.77 36.44
N LEU A 184 -2.83 -78.01 36.00
CA LEU A 184 -2.66 -76.94 35.01
C LEU A 184 -2.38 -75.60 35.68
N ALA A 185 -3.02 -75.39 36.83
CA ALA A 185 -2.90 -74.22 37.68
C ALA A 185 -3.23 -74.64 39.12
N PRO A 186 -2.83 -73.86 40.14
CA PRO A 186 -3.22 -74.13 41.52
C PRO A 186 -4.74 -74.34 41.62
N GLY A 187 -5.17 -75.45 42.20
CA GLY A 187 -6.61 -75.72 42.35
C GLY A 187 -7.26 -76.42 41.15
N ILE A 188 -6.57 -76.56 40.02
CA ILE A 188 -7.13 -77.02 38.73
C ILE A 188 -6.28 -78.15 38.14
N ALA A 189 -6.82 -79.37 38.17
CA ALA A 189 -6.20 -80.55 37.55
C ALA A 189 -7.04 -81.09 36.40
N LEU A 190 -6.39 -81.46 35.29
CA LEU A 190 -7.01 -82.09 34.14
C LEU A 190 -6.64 -83.57 34.10
N THR A 191 -7.66 -84.43 34.01
CA THR A 191 -7.50 -85.86 33.77
C THR A 191 -8.00 -86.21 32.38
N VAL A 192 -7.14 -86.82 31.58
CA VAL A 192 -7.49 -87.33 30.26
C VAL A 192 -7.71 -88.83 30.37
N LEU A 193 -8.93 -89.28 30.11
CA LEU A 193 -9.29 -90.70 30.17
C LEU A 193 -9.00 -91.40 28.84
N LYS A 194 -9.36 -90.77 27.74
CA LYS A 194 -9.22 -91.36 26.42
C LYS A 194 -9.05 -90.32 25.34
N THR A 195 -8.16 -90.56 24.40
CA THR A 195 -8.02 -89.74 23.20
C THR A 195 -8.60 -90.44 21.97
N ASN A 196 -9.18 -89.66 21.06
CA ASN A 196 -9.69 -90.14 19.79
C ASN A 196 -9.18 -89.25 18.66
N VAL A 197 -8.05 -89.65 18.08
CA VAL A 197 -7.38 -88.93 17.00
C VAL A 197 -8.26 -88.81 15.75
N SER A 198 -9.03 -89.86 15.42
CA SER A 198 -9.90 -89.86 14.23
C SER A 198 -11.02 -88.82 14.28
N TYR A 199 -11.52 -88.53 15.48
CA TYR A 199 -12.57 -87.55 15.71
C TYR A 199 -12.05 -86.24 16.30
N GLN A 200 -10.73 -86.12 16.47
CA GLN A 200 -10.06 -85.02 17.16
C GLN A 200 -10.80 -84.61 18.44
N SER A 201 -11.10 -85.61 19.27
CA SER A 201 -11.79 -85.43 20.54
C SER A 201 -11.15 -86.23 21.66
N PHE A 202 -11.36 -85.80 22.89
CA PHE A 202 -10.95 -86.55 24.09
C PHE A 202 -12.10 -86.59 25.09
N ASP A 203 -12.05 -87.61 25.94
CA ASP A 203 -12.89 -87.73 27.12
C ASP A 203 -12.01 -87.55 28.35
N GLY A 204 -12.49 -86.75 29.30
CA GLY A 204 -11.75 -86.41 30.50
C GLY A 204 -12.61 -85.68 31.52
N PHE A 205 -11.97 -85.19 32.56
CA PHE A 205 -12.60 -84.32 33.53
C PHE A 205 -11.59 -83.34 34.12
N LEU A 206 -12.08 -82.17 34.47
CA LEU A 206 -11.35 -81.20 35.29
C LEU A 206 -11.76 -81.39 36.75
N SER A 207 -10.77 -81.54 37.62
CA SER A 207 -10.94 -81.53 39.07
C SER A 207 -10.56 -80.15 39.61
N LEU A 208 -11.54 -79.51 40.23
CA LEU A 208 -11.38 -78.26 40.95
C LEU A 208 -11.15 -78.62 42.42
N THR A 209 -9.89 -78.67 42.85
CA THR A 209 -9.52 -79.23 44.17
C THR A 209 -9.96 -78.34 45.33
N ASP A 210 -10.14 -77.04 45.10
CA ASP A 210 -10.55 -76.09 46.14
C ASP A 210 -12.02 -76.26 46.55
N GLU A 211 -12.88 -76.69 45.61
CA GLU A 211 -14.31 -76.90 45.84
C GLU A 211 -14.72 -78.39 45.81
N GLY A 212 -13.79 -79.30 45.50
CA GLY A 212 -14.07 -80.72 45.29
C GLY A 212 -15.01 -81.00 44.11
N LYS A 213 -15.16 -80.04 43.19
CA LYS A 213 -16.05 -80.16 42.02
C LYS A 213 -15.33 -80.83 40.86
N THR A 214 -16.06 -81.63 40.10
CA THR A 214 -15.54 -82.29 38.89
C THR A 214 -16.38 -81.87 37.69
N VAL A 215 -15.73 -81.29 36.68
CA VAL A 215 -16.36 -80.89 35.42
C VAL A 215 -16.03 -81.93 34.36
N TRP A 216 -17.05 -82.65 33.88
CA TRP A 216 -16.88 -83.67 32.87
C TRP A 216 -16.71 -83.07 31.47
N LEU A 217 -15.62 -83.42 30.81
CA LEU A 217 -15.30 -83.03 29.44
C LEU A 217 -15.52 -84.25 28.54
N SER A 218 -16.75 -84.41 28.05
CA SER A 218 -17.10 -85.51 27.14
C SER A 218 -17.01 -85.04 25.68
N ARG A 219 -16.27 -85.79 24.85
CA ARG A 219 -16.02 -85.49 23.43
C ARG A 219 -15.55 -84.05 23.19
N ALA A 220 -14.71 -83.52 24.08
CA ALA A 220 -14.14 -82.20 23.92
C ALA A 220 -13.15 -82.22 22.74
N GLY A 221 -13.31 -81.29 21.80
CA GLY A 221 -12.55 -81.25 20.56
C GLY A 221 -11.48 -80.16 20.53
N ILE A 222 -10.65 -80.16 19.48
CA ILE A 222 -9.66 -79.10 19.26
C ILE A 222 -10.33 -77.73 19.02
N SER A 223 -9.63 -76.67 19.41
CA SER A 223 -9.97 -75.26 19.17
C SER A 223 -11.32 -74.80 19.71
N LYS A 224 -11.96 -75.57 20.61
CA LYS A 224 -13.11 -75.13 21.39
C LYS A 224 -12.63 -74.71 22.77
N ALA A 225 -12.76 -73.42 23.07
CA ALA A 225 -12.54 -72.91 24.41
C ALA A 225 -13.64 -73.48 25.32
N VAL A 226 -13.23 -74.23 26.34
CA VAL A 226 -14.11 -74.63 27.42
C VAL A 226 -13.92 -73.62 28.54
N SER A 227 -14.89 -72.70 28.64
CA SER A 227 -14.92 -71.72 29.73
C SER A 227 -15.52 -72.36 30.98
N PHE A 228 -14.81 -72.27 32.11
CA PHE A 228 -15.28 -72.77 33.40
C PHE A 228 -14.93 -71.79 34.51
N TYR A 229 -15.64 -71.91 35.63
CA TYR A 229 -15.47 -71.06 36.81
C TYR A 229 -15.01 -71.95 37.96
N PRO A 230 -13.76 -71.79 38.47
CA PRO A 230 -13.30 -72.58 39.62
C PRO A 230 -14.02 -72.17 40.91
N GLN A 231 -14.41 -70.90 41.05
CA GLN A 231 -15.18 -70.37 42.17
C GLN A 231 -16.30 -69.43 41.66
N PRO A 232 -17.46 -69.31 42.35
CA PRO A 232 -18.60 -68.51 41.88
C PRO A 232 -18.31 -67.02 41.64
N ASP A 233 -17.30 -66.47 42.31
CA ASP A 233 -16.90 -65.06 42.21
C ASP A 233 -15.59 -64.85 41.42
N ASP A 234 -14.97 -65.93 40.93
CA ASP A 234 -13.71 -65.85 40.20
C ASP A 234 -13.94 -65.59 38.70
N PRO A 235 -12.97 -64.96 38.01
CA PRO A 235 -13.04 -64.81 36.56
C PRO A 235 -13.02 -66.19 35.88
N HIS A 236 -13.69 -66.31 34.73
CA HIS A 236 -13.70 -67.55 33.96
C HIS A 236 -12.30 -67.90 33.45
N TYR A 237 -12.01 -69.19 33.50
CA TYR A 237 -10.82 -69.79 32.93
C TYR A 237 -11.19 -70.38 31.58
N ASP A 238 -10.37 -70.15 30.56
CA ASP A 238 -10.59 -70.71 29.23
C ASP A 238 -9.57 -71.80 28.95
N LEU A 239 -10.01 -73.06 28.90
CA LEU A 239 -9.20 -74.20 28.47
C LEU A 239 -9.30 -74.33 26.95
N VAL A 240 -8.18 -74.25 26.25
CA VAL A 240 -8.12 -74.43 24.80
C VAL A 240 -7.18 -75.58 24.46
N VAL A 241 -7.72 -76.63 23.86
CA VAL A 241 -6.93 -77.75 23.33
C VAL A 241 -6.54 -77.45 21.88
N THR A 242 -5.26 -77.46 21.58
CA THR A 242 -4.73 -77.14 20.23
C THR A 242 -4.40 -78.40 19.45
N LYS A 243 -4.06 -79.50 20.12
CA LYS A 243 -3.69 -80.77 19.49
C LYS A 243 -4.15 -81.96 20.31
N ILE A 244 -4.67 -82.98 19.64
CA ILE A 244 -5.01 -84.28 20.23
C ILE A 244 -4.19 -85.33 19.49
N GLY A 245 -3.28 -85.99 20.21
CA GLY A 245 -2.43 -87.07 19.74
C GLY A 245 -2.94 -88.44 20.17
N ARG A 246 -2.22 -89.50 19.78
CA ARG A 246 -2.50 -90.87 20.21
C ARG A 246 -2.20 -91.09 21.70
N ASP A 247 -1.27 -90.31 22.24
CA ASP A 247 -0.73 -90.52 23.57
C ASP A 247 -1.15 -89.43 24.57
N GLY A 248 -1.93 -88.42 24.14
CA GLY A 248 -2.31 -87.29 24.97
C GLY A 248 -2.85 -86.08 24.21
N ILE A 249 -2.99 -84.96 24.92
CA ILE A 249 -3.47 -83.68 24.40
C ILE A 249 -2.51 -82.54 24.78
N VAL A 250 -2.44 -81.53 23.91
CA VAL A 250 -1.68 -80.30 24.13
C VAL A 250 -2.62 -79.12 24.00
N GLY A 251 -2.47 -78.13 24.89
CA GLY A 251 -3.32 -76.96 24.93
C GLY A 251 -2.74 -75.85 25.78
N TYR A 252 -3.59 -74.85 26.04
CA TYR A 252 -3.29 -73.77 26.95
C TYR A 252 -4.51 -73.40 27.78
N LEU A 253 -4.26 -72.96 29.01
CA LEU A 253 -5.23 -72.42 29.94
C LEU A 253 -5.01 -70.90 30.03
N MET A 254 -6.06 -70.12 29.77
CA MET A 254 -6.04 -68.69 30.03
C MET A 254 -6.51 -68.44 31.46
N VAL A 255 -5.60 -67.92 32.27
CA VAL A 255 -5.81 -67.63 33.69
C VAL A 255 -5.89 -66.10 33.88
N PRO A 256 -6.88 -65.57 34.61
CA PRO A 256 -6.86 -64.17 35.04
C PRO A 256 -5.67 -63.92 35.96
N GLU A 257 -4.97 -62.77 35.83
CA GLU A 257 -3.77 -62.50 36.65
C GLU A 257 -4.05 -62.50 38.17
N ASP A 258 -5.30 -62.26 38.58
CA ASP A 258 -5.74 -62.25 39.99
C ASP A 258 -6.04 -63.65 40.58
N GLY A 259 -6.10 -64.71 39.76
CA GLY A 259 -6.44 -66.08 40.20
C GLY A 259 -5.25 -66.87 40.77
N SER A 260 -4.20 -66.21 41.24
CA SER A 260 -3.01 -66.88 41.79
C SER A 260 -2.45 -66.11 42.99
N GLN A 261 -3.32 -65.77 43.94
CA GLN A 261 -2.90 -65.43 45.29
C GLN A 261 -3.53 -66.41 46.28
N GLY A 262 -2.85 -67.55 46.43
CA GLY A 262 -2.88 -68.37 47.64
C GLY A 262 -1.49 -68.33 48.25
#